data_AF-A0A3D1TEP0-F1
#
_entry.id   AF-A0A3D1TEP0-F1
#
_cell.length_a   1.000
_cell.length_b   1.000
_cell.length_c   1.000
_cell.angle_alpha   90.00
_cell.angle_beta   90.00
_cell.angle_gamma   90.00
#
_symmetry.space_group_name_H-M   'P 1'
#
loop_
_entity.id
_entity.type
_entity.pdbx_description
1 polymer ?
#
loop_
_entity_poly.entity_id
_entity_poly.type
_entity_poly.pdbx_seq_one_letter_code
_entity_poly.pdbx_strand_id
1 'polypeptide(L)'
;CWSFLCWLTTFGFVLLGWVFFRAQSLDAAIVLLRGLFTATDGPILIEGVFGVRHMLIVVVGLLLLEFGHQVERWTPLDQWIRRRHVVCRWLIYLGLTLFVLNFGATEEVPFFYFQF
;
A
#
# COMPACT_ATOMS: atom_id res chain seq x y z
N CYS A 1 14.83 -26.64 0.37
CA CYS A 1 15.48 -26.04 1.55
C CYS A 1 16.43 -24.90 1.21
N TRP A 2 17.45 -25.09 0.36
CA TRP A 2 18.48 -24.07 0.12
C TRP A 2 17.94 -22.72 -0.42
N SER A 3 16.98 -22.78 -1.35
CA SER A 3 16.38 -21.58 -1.95
C SER A 3 15.60 -20.74 -0.93
N PHE A 4 14.95 -21.38 0.04
CA PHE A 4 14.20 -20.67 1.08
C PHE A 4 15.13 -19.92 2.04
N LEU A 5 16.30 -20.50 2.34
CA LEU A 5 17.29 -19.86 3.20
C LEU A 5 17.97 -18.66 2.50
N CYS A 6 18.24 -18.78 1.19
CA CYS A 6 18.73 -17.66 0.38
C CYS A 6 17.69 -16.54 0.29
N TRP A 7 16.41 -16.90 0.18
CA TRP A 7 15.32 -15.93 0.16
C TRP A 7 15.18 -15.22 1.50
N LEU A 8 15.20 -15.94 2.62
CA LEU A 8 15.05 -15.35 3.96
C LEU A 8 16.19 -14.38 4.30
N THR A 9 17.41 -14.74 3.91
CA THR A 9 18.60 -13.89 4.11
C THR A 9 18.52 -12.63 3.26
N THR A 10 18.29 -12.76 1.95
CA THR A 10 18.13 -11.58 1.07
C THR A 10 16.99 -10.68 1.52
N PHE A 11 15.85 -11.25 1.87
CA PHE A 11 14.72 -10.52 2.42
C PHE A 11 15.07 -9.78 3.71
N GLY A 12 15.70 -10.46 4.67
CA GLY A 12 16.13 -9.86 5.93
C GLY A 12 17.12 -8.70 5.75
N PHE A 13 18.11 -8.87 4.88
CA PHE A 13 19.07 -7.82 4.56
C PHE A 13 18.42 -6.60 3.91
N VAL A 14 17.52 -6.82 2.94
CA VAL A 14 16.78 -5.73 2.28
C VAL A 14 15.91 -4.98 3.29
N LEU A 15 15.20 -5.69 4.17
CA LEU A 15 14.37 -5.06 5.19
C LEU A 15 15.18 -4.25 6.19
N LEU A 16 16.29 -4.80 6.70
CA LEU A 16 17.17 -4.09 7.63
C LEU A 16 17.75 -2.84 6.97
N GLY A 17 18.21 -2.94 5.71
CA GLY A 17 18.67 -1.79 4.94
C GLY A 17 17.60 -0.72 4.77
N TRP A 18 16.35 -1.13 4.48
CA TRP A 18 15.25 -0.20 4.28
C TRP A 18 14.89 0.60 5.54
N VAL A 19 15.05 0.03 6.74
CA VAL A 19 14.86 0.76 8.01
C VAL A 19 15.86 1.92 8.12
N PHE A 20 17.12 1.72 7.73
CA PHE A 20 18.13 2.78 7.75
C PHE A 20 17.86 3.88 6.73
N PHE A 21 17.39 3.53 5.52
CA PHE A 21 17.03 4.54 4.50
C PHE A 21 15.76 5.32 4.82
N ARG A 22 14.82 4.72 5.56
CA ARG A 22 13.55 5.35 5.92
C ARG A 22 13.63 6.22 7.18
N ALA A 23 14.53 5.88 8.11
CA ALA A 23 14.64 6.60 9.37
C ALA A 23 15.23 8.02 9.15
N GLN A 24 14.72 8.99 9.89
CA GLN A 24 15.16 10.39 9.81
C GLN A 24 16.58 10.61 10.37
N SER A 25 17.09 9.66 11.17
CA SER A 25 18.42 9.70 11.76
C SER A 25 18.91 8.30 12.12
N LEU A 26 20.23 8.15 12.29
CA LEU A 26 20.84 6.89 12.74
C LEU A 26 20.35 6.47 14.13
N ASP A 27 20.11 7.43 15.02
CA ASP A 27 19.58 7.16 16.35
C ASP A 27 18.15 6.61 16.28
N ALA A 28 17.29 7.21 15.44
CA ALA A 28 15.93 6.72 15.20
C ALA A 28 15.93 5.29 14.59
N ALA A 29 16.85 5.00 13.67
CA ALA A 29 16.99 3.65 13.10
C ALA A 29 17.34 2.60 14.17
N ILE A 30 18.29 2.93 15.06
CA ILE A 30 18.72 2.04 16.15
C ILE A 30 17.58 1.83 17.16
N VAL A 31 16.81 2.87 17.49
CA VAL A 31 15.62 2.76 18.36
C VAL A 31 14.58 1.84 17.73
N LEU A 32 14.28 1.99 16.43
CA LEU A 32 13.35 1.11 15.72
C LEU A 32 13.83 -0.35 15.69
N LEU A 33 15.12 -0.58 15.42
CA LEU A 33 15.71 -1.92 15.43
C LEU A 33 15.67 -2.56 16.82
N ARG A 34 15.96 -1.80 17.88
CA ARG A 34 15.83 -2.29 19.26
C ARG A 34 14.38 -2.64 19.57
N GLY A 35 13.42 -1.80 19.16
CA GLY A 35 11.99 -2.08 19.30
C GLY A 35 11.54 -3.39 18.66
N LEU A 36 12.18 -3.84 17.57
CA LEU A 36 11.88 -5.14 16.95
C LEU A 36 12.31 -6.33 17.82
N PHE A 37 13.39 -6.20 18.60
CA PHE A 37 13.93 -7.28 19.43
C PHE A 37 13.50 -7.19 20.90
N THR A 38 13.06 -6.02 21.37
CA THR A 38 12.59 -5.76 22.74
C THR A 38 11.06 -5.78 22.85
N ALA A 39 10.36 -6.38 21.89
CA ALA A 39 8.90 -6.59 21.92
C ALA A 39 8.47 -7.65 22.96
N THR A 40 9.09 -7.63 24.15
CA THR A 40 8.79 -8.49 25.30
C THR A 40 7.72 -7.88 26.21
N ASP A 41 7.43 -6.59 26.07
CA ASP A 41 6.32 -5.91 26.73
C ASP A 41 5.17 -5.69 25.74
N GLY A 42 4.19 -6.60 25.72
CA GLY A 42 2.87 -6.28 25.18
C GLY A 42 2.24 -5.11 25.96
N PRO A 43 1.21 -4.40 25.49
CA PRO A 43 0.57 -4.30 24.17
C PRO A 43 0.79 -2.90 23.58
N ILE A 44 2.02 -2.37 23.59
CA ILE A 44 2.28 -0.95 23.25
C ILE A 44 1.99 -0.64 21.76
N LEU A 45 2.09 -1.64 20.88
CA LEU A 45 1.69 -1.49 19.47
C LEU A 45 0.17 -1.58 19.23
N ILE A 46 -0.59 -2.10 20.20
CA ILE A 46 -2.05 -2.29 20.07
C ILE A 46 -2.80 -1.20 20.83
N GLU A 47 -2.28 -0.69 21.95
CA GLU A 47 -2.99 0.32 22.74
C GLU A 47 -2.71 1.77 22.31
N GLY A 48 -1.52 2.09 21.78
CA GLY A 48 -1.12 3.47 21.49
C GLY A 48 -1.47 4.01 20.10
N VAL A 49 -1.47 3.15 19.07
CA VAL A 49 -1.64 3.57 17.67
C VAL A 49 -2.79 2.83 16.98
N PHE A 50 -3.09 1.60 17.40
CA PHE A 50 -4.12 0.75 16.80
C PHE A 50 -5.11 0.25 17.84
N GLY A 51 -5.81 1.17 18.53
CA GLY A 51 -6.94 0.79 19.37
C GLY A 51 -7.90 -0.13 18.59
N VAL A 52 -8.64 -1.01 19.27
CA VAL A 52 -9.49 -2.07 18.67
C VAL A 52 -10.34 -1.57 17.48
N ARG A 53 -10.76 -0.31 17.53
CA ARG A 53 -11.45 0.41 16.45
C ARG A 53 -10.63 0.57 15.16
N HIS A 54 -9.34 0.92 15.25
CA HIS A 54 -8.43 1.01 14.11
C HIS A 54 -8.11 -0.37 13.53
N MET A 55 -7.96 -1.38 14.38
CA MET A 55 -7.77 -2.76 13.91
C MET A 55 -9.01 -3.26 13.15
N LEU A 56 -10.22 -2.96 13.65
CA LEU A 56 -11.47 -3.20 12.93
C LEU A 56 -11.51 -2.48 11.58
N ILE A 57 -11.08 -1.22 11.51
CA ILE A 57 -11.02 -0.48 10.23
C ILE A 57 -10.07 -1.14 9.24
N VAL A 58 -8.90 -1.59 9.69
CA VAL A 58 -7.92 -2.28 8.83
C VAL A 58 -8.48 -3.63 8.34
N VAL A 59 -9.09 -4.41 9.23
CA VAL A 59 -9.70 -5.70 8.89
C VAL A 59 -10.88 -5.51 7.93
N VAL A 60 -11.77 -4.57 8.21
CA VAL A 60 -12.90 -4.23 7.32
C VAL A 60 -12.39 -3.70 5.99
N GLY A 61 -11.36 -2.84 6.00
CA GLY A 61 -10.72 -2.33 4.78
C GLY A 61 -10.13 -3.44 3.91
N LEU A 62 -9.42 -4.39 4.53
CA LEU A 62 -8.89 -5.57 3.84
C LEU A 62 -10.00 -6.47 3.28
N LEU A 63 -11.07 -6.70 4.05
CA LEU A 63 -12.22 -7.47 3.58
C LEU A 63 -12.95 -6.79 2.42
N LEU A 64 -13.09 -5.46 2.46
CA LEU A 64 -13.67 -4.69 1.37
C LEU A 64 -12.79 -4.72 0.11
N LEU A 65 -11.47 -4.66 0.27
CA LEU A 65 -10.52 -4.80 -0.84
C LEU A 65 -10.60 -6.18 -1.48
N GLU A 66 -10.58 -7.23 -0.66
CA GLU A 66 -10.68 -8.61 -1.12
C GLU A 66 -12.05 -8.87 -1.79
N PHE A 67 -13.12 -8.34 -1.21
CA PHE A 67 -14.44 -8.40 -1.81
C PHE A 67 -14.52 -7.62 -3.13
N GLY A 68 -13.91 -6.45 -3.21
CA GLY A 68 -13.79 -5.66 -4.43
C GLY A 68 -13.06 -6.41 -5.55
N HIS A 69 -11.90 -7.01 -5.24
CA HIS A 69 -11.16 -7.86 -6.17
C HIS A 69 -11.96 -9.09 -6.60
N GLN A 70 -12.69 -9.71 -5.68
CA GLN A 70 -13.54 -10.84 -6.02
C GLN A 70 -14.71 -10.39 -6.90
N VAL A 71 -15.36 -9.26 -6.66
CA VAL A 71 -16.41 -8.74 -7.56
C VAL A 71 -15.85 -8.40 -8.94
N GLU A 72 -14.66 -7.80 -9.01
CA GLU A 72 -13.97 -7.53 -10.28
C GLU A 72 -13.70 -8.80 -11.08
N ARG A 73 -13.42 -9.92 -10.39
CA ARG A 73 -13.22 -11.23 -11.00
C ARG A 73 -14.50 -11.83 -11.60
N TRP A 74 -15.67 -11.48 -11.08
CA TRP A 74 -16.96 -12.01 -11.54
C TRP A 74 -17.58 -11.16 -12.65
N THR A 75 -17.34 -9.85 -12.62
CA THR A 75 -17.72 -8.93 -13.70
C THR A 75 -16.52 -8.05 -14.04
N PRO A 76 -15.60 -8.51 -14.90
CA PRO A 76 -14.54 -7.65 -15.39
C PRO A 76 -15.20 -6.45 -16.06
N LEU A 77 -14.99 -5.27 -15.49
CA LEU A 77 -15.52 -4.00 -16.00
C LEU A 77 -15.19 -3.84 -17.49
N ASP A 78 -14.05 -4.37 -17.93
CA ASP A 78 -13.67 -4.50 -19.34
C ASP A 78 -14.75 -5.23 -20.16
N GLN A 79 -15.20 -6.42 -19.76
CA GLN A 79 -16.20 -7.15 -20.53
C GLN A 79 -17.57 -6.46 -20.52
N TRP A 80 -17.92 -5.76 -19.44
CA TRP A 80 -19.17 -5.00 -19.36
C TRP A 80 -19.16 -3.77 -20.28
N ILE A 81 -18.06 -3.02 -20.30
CA ILE A 81 -17.85 -1.87 -21.20
C ILE A 81 -17.76 -2.34 -22.66
N ARG A 82 -17.12 -3.49 -22.92
CA ARG A 82 -16.94 -4.02 -24.28
C ARG A 82 -18.22 -4.59 -24.89
N ARG A 83 -19.21 -4.96 -24.08
CA ARG A 83 -20.56 -5.36 -24.53
C ARG A 83 -21.49 -4.18 -24.82
N ARG A 84 -21.14 -2.96 -24.43
CA ARG A 84 -21.92 -1.75 -24.72
C ARG A 84 -21.62 -1.21 -26.13
N HIS A 85 -22.58 -0.47 -26.67
CA HIS A 85 -22.46 0.13 -27.99
C HIS A 85 -21.27 1.11 -28.06
N VAL A 86 -20.62 1.20 -29.22
CA VAL A 86 -19.35 1.93 -29.43
C VAL A 86 -19.45 3.38 -28.93
N VAL A 87 -20.59 4.05 -29.16
CA VAL A 87 -20.83 5.43 -28.72
C VAL A 87 -20.82 5.56 -27.19
N CYS A 88 -21.48 4.65 -26.47
CA CYS A 88 -21.48 4.68 -25.00
C CYS A 88 -20.07 4.47 -24.43
N ARG A 89 -19.25 3.62 -25.08
CA ARG A 89 -17.86 3.39 -24.67
C ARG A 89 -17.01 4.66 -24.80
N TRP A 90 -17.14 5.38 -25.92
CA TRP A 90 -16.43 6.65 -26.12
C TRP A 90 -16.89 7.74 -25.17
N LEU A 91 -18.18 7.81 -24.84
CA LEU A 91 -18.67 8.75 -23.82
C LEU A 91 -18.08 8.48 -22.43
N ILE A 92 -17.93 7.20 -22.05
CA ILE A 92 -17.30 6.83 -20.78
C ILE A 92 -15.82 7.25 -20.77
N TYR A 93 -15.07 6.97 -21.85
CA TYR A 93 -13.66 7.37 -21.94
C TYR A 93 -13.47 8.88 -21.96
N LEU A 94 -14.30 9.62 -22.70
CA LEU A 94 -14.26 11.08 -22.72
C LEU A 94 -14.64 11.67 -21.36
N GLY A 95 -15.67 11.14 -20.71
CA GLY A 95 -16.08 11.55 -19.38
C GLY A 95 -14.97 11.33 -18.35
N LEU A 96 -14.33 10.16 -18.36
CA LEU A 96 -13.22 9.84 -17.46
C LEU A 96 -12.00 10.74 -17.73
N THR A 97 -11.69 10.99 -19.00
CA THR A 97 -10.58 11.88 -19.40
C THR A 97 -10.84 13.30 -18.92
N LEU A 98 -12.04 13.84 -19.15
CA LEU A 98 -12.42 15.16 -18.67
C LEU A 98 -12.41 15.22 -17.14
N PHE A 99 -12.85 14.16 -16.47
CA PHE A 99 -12.80 14.08 -15.02
C PHE A 99 -11.36 14.14 -14.50
N VAL A 100 -10.44 13.36 -15.07
CA VAL A 100 -9.01 13.41 -14.71
C VAL A 100 -8.39 14.76 -15.05
N LEU A 101 -8.76 15.39 -16.15
CA LEU A 101 -8.23 16.72 -16.51
C LEU A 101 -8.75 17.83 -15.59
N ASN A 102 -9.98 17.72 -15.08
CA ASN A 102 -10.57 18.75 -14.20
C ASN A 102 -10.27 18.52 -12.71
N PHE A 103 -10.15 17.26 -12.29
CA PHE A 103 -9.99 16.87 -10.88
C PHE A 103 -8.67 16.15 -10.58
N GLY A 104 -7.85 15.88 -11.59
CA GLY A 104 -6.51 15.35 -11.41
C GLY A 104 -5.66 16.36 -10.65
N ALA A 105 -5.15 15.95 -9.50
CA ALA A 105 -4.30 16.79 -8.68
C ALA A 105 -3.04 17.18 -9.48
N THR A 106 -2.91 18.47 -9.79
CA THR A 106 -1.67 19.09 -10.28
C THR A 106 -0.70 19.30 -9.13
N GLU A 107 -0.66 18.37 -8.16
CA GLU A 107 0.39 18.41 -7.17
C GLU A 107 1.67 18.01 -7.88
N GLU A 108 2.54 18.99 -8.09
CA GLU A 108 3.95 18.74 -8.37
C GLU A 108 4.49 17.97 -7.18
N VAL A 109 4.40 16.64 -7.22
CA VAL A 109 5.07 15.78 -6.25
C VAL A 109 6.55 16.09 -6.45
N PRO A 110 7.23 16.77 -5.50
CA PRO A 110 8.65 17.03 -5.65
C PRO A 110 9.30 15.66 -5.69
N PHE A 111 9.83 15.29 -6.85
CA PHE A 111 10.55 14.04 -6.98
C PHE A 111 11.71 14.09 -5.98
N PHE A 112 11.64 13.23 -4.95
CA PHE A 112 12.60 13.09 -3.85
C PHE A 112 13.97 12.54 -4.34
N TYR A 113 14.50 13.00 -5.48
CA TYR A 113 15.81 12.58 -6.00
C TYR A 113 16.98 13.41 -5.45
N PHE A 114 16.73 14.53 -4.76
CA PHE A 114 17.78 15.49 -4.37
C PHE A 114 18.07 15.59 -2.85
N GLN A 115 17.90 14.51 -2.08
CA GLN A 115 18.33 14.47 -0.68
C GLN A 115 19.47 13.47 -0.45
N PHE A 116 20.54 13.62 -1.25
CA PHE A 116 21.86 13.07 -0.94
C PHE A 116 22.82 14.22 -0.70
#